data_AF-A0A099J211-F1
#
_entry.id   AF-A0A099J211-F1
#
_cell.length_a   1.000
_cell.length_b   1.000
_cell.length_c   1.000
_cell.angle_alpha   90.00
_cell.angle_beta   90.00
_cell.angle_gamma   90.00
#
_symmetry.space_group_name_H-M   'P 1'
#
loop_
_entity.id
_entity.type
_entity.pdbx_description
1 polymer ?
#
loop_
_entity_poly.entity_id
_entity_poly.type
_entity_poly.pdbx_seq_one_letter_code
_entity_poly.pdbx_strand_id
1 'polypeptide(L)'
;MSFTQVGADRVAVAGATGGIRPDELKVTLGFSGGWLGEGQISYAGPRALQRAELAGEIVAERLREVHGLAAENVFVEFIGAGAAFRGLDSRDAHEVRLRVTARAANAEAADAVGWEVEALYTNGPAAGGGARRSVAEVLSIRSCLIPRALVSTDVHLLEVSS
;
A
#
# COMPACT_ATOMS: atom_id res chain seq x y z
N MET A 1 -38.51 -23.40 -3.81
CA MET A 1 -38.11 -23.53 -2.39
C MET A 1 -39.32 -23.26 -1.52
N SER A 2 -39.63 -24.16 -0.58
CA SER A 2 -40.74 -24.06 0.36
C SER A 2 -40.24 -24.33 1.78
N PHE A 3 -40.91 -23.71 2.75
CA PHE A 3 -40.63 -23.86 4.17
C PHE A 3 -41.90 -24.38 4.85
N THR A 4 -41.77 -25.43 5.66
CA THR A 4 -42.89 -26.02 6.40
C THR A 4 -42.52 -26.14 7.86
N GLN A 5 -43.31 -25.55 8.74
CA GLN A 5 -43.10 -25.69 10.18
C GLN A 5 -43.46 -27.12 10.61
N VAL A 6 -42.49 -27.83 11.17
CA VAL A 6 -42.62 -29.25 11.57
C VAL A 6 -42.51 -29.44 13.08
N GLY A 7 -42.39 -28.36 13.85
CA GLY A 7 -42.38 -28.35 15.31
C GLY A 7 -42.14 -26.95 15.88
N ALA A 8 -42.11 -26.85 17.21
CA ALA A 8 -41.55 -25.67 17.88
C ALA A 8 -40.07 -25.55 17.49
N ASP A 9 -39.68 -24.38 16.97
CA ASP A 9 -38.31 -24.06 16.52
C ASP A 9 -37.73 -25.04 15.49
N ARG A 10 -38.58 -25.70 14.68
CA ARG A 10 -38.17 -26.62 13.61
C ARG A 10 -38.89 -26.33 12.31
N VAL A 11 -38.13 -26.10 11.24
CA VAL A 11 -38.64 -25.82 9.89
C VAL A 11 -37.99 -26.78 8.90
N ALA A 12 -38.81 -27.49 8.14
CA ALA A 12 -38.37 -28.28 7.00
C ALA A 12 -38.25 -27.38 5.76
N VAL A 13 -37.13 -27.50 5.06
CA VAL A 13 -36.85 -26.75 3.82
C VAL A 13 -36.84 -27.75 2.66
N ALA A 14 -37.65 -27.48 1.62
CA ALA A 14 -37.74 -28.34 0.45
C ALA A 14 -37.66 -27.53 -0.86
N GLY A 15 -37.33 -28.21 -1.97
CA GLY A 15 -37.27 -27.57 -3.29
C GLY A 15 -36.17 -26.52 -3.44
N ALA A 16 -35.06 -26.67 -2.71
CA ALA A 16 -33.82 -25.99 -3.04
C ALA A 16 -33.22 -26.66 -4.29
N THR A 17 -32.80 -25.86 -5.27
CA THR A 17 -32.16 -26.32 -6.51
C THR A 17 -30.92 -25.48 -6.75
N GLY A 18 -30.01 -25.96 -7.60
CA GLY A 18 -28.77 -25.26 -7.95
C GLY A 18 -28.35 -25.58 -9.38
N GLY A 19 -27.48 -24.75 -9.94
CA GLY A 19 -26.85 -25.01 -11.23
C GLY A 19 -25.76 -26.07 -11.15
N ILE A 20 -25.20 -26.42 -12.31
CA ILE A 20 -24.01 -27.28 -12.37
C ILE A 20 -22.89 -26.58 -11.60
N ARG A 21 -22.20 -27.34 -10.75
CA ARG A 21 -21.07 -26.81 -10.00
C ARG A 21 -19.98 -26.32 -10.99
N PRO A 22 -19.38 -25.13 -10.80
CA PRO A 22 -18.32 -24.66 -11.69
C PRO A 22 -17.05 -25.52 -11.56
N ASP A 23 -16.35 -25.72 -12.67
CA ASP A 23 -15.05 -26.42 -12.73
C ASP A 23 -13.90 -25.59 -12.14
N GLU A 24 -14.08 -24.26 -12.06
CA GLU A 24 -13.12 -23.32 -11.50
C GLU A 24 -13.67 -22.60 -10.27
N LEU A 25 -12.76 -22.20 -9.40
CA LEU A 25 -13.02 -21.42 -8.20
C LEU A 25 -12.31 -20.07 -8.29
N LYS A 26 -13.03 -19.00 -7.96
CA LYS A 26 -12.42 -17.68 -7.76
C LYS A 26 -11.66 -17.67 -6.44
N VAL A 27 -10.39 -17.33 -6.52
CA VAL A 27 -9.51 -17.17 -5.37
C VAL A 27 -8.84 -15.81 -5.38
N THR A 28 -8.35 -15.42 -4.21
CA THR A 28 -7.53 -14.23 -3.99
C THR A 28 -6.14 -14.71 -3.61
N LEU A 29 -5.17 -14.54 -4.51
CA LEU A 29 -3.78 -14.91 -4.31
C LEU A 29 -3.02 -13.77 -3.65
N GLY A 30 -2.36 -14.05 -2.52
CA GLY A 30 -1.36 -13.19 -1.90
C GLY A 30 0.04 -13.68 -2.28
N PHE A 31 0.91 -12.79 -2.74
CA PHE A 31 2.32 -13.10 -3.05
C PHE A 31 3.21 -11.92 -2.70
N SER A 32 4.50 -12.17 -2.46
CA SER A 32 5.45 -11.11 -2.13
C SER A 32 5.51 -10.08 -3.27
N GLY A 33 5.18 -8.83 -2.94
CA GLY A 33 5.20 -7.67 -3.81
C GLY A 33 6.48 -6.85 -3.71
N GLY A 34 7.52 -7.39 -3.06
CA GLY A 34 8.75 -6.68 -2.76
C GLY A 34 8.63 -5.81 -1.52
N TRP A 35 9.32 -4.67 -1.54
CA TRP A 35 9.48 -3.79 -0.39
C TRP A 35 9.09 -2.35 -0.74
N LEU A 36 8.57 -1.64 0.26
CA LEU A 36 8.30 -0.21 0.19
C LEU A 36 9.21 0.50 1.20
N GLY A 37 10.05 1.39 0.69
CA GLY A 37 10.80 2.35 1.48
C GLY A 37 10.06 3.67 1.55
N GLU A 38 10.05 4.31 2.71
CA GLU A 38 9.52 5.65 2.91
C GLU A 38 10.49 6.50 3.73
N GLY A 39 10.72 7.72 3.25
CA GLY A 39 11.38 8.79 4.00
C GLY A 39 10.53 10.06 3.97
N GLN A 40 10.45 10.77 5.09
CA GLN A 40 9.75 12.04 5.18
C GLN A 40 10.54 13.10 5.95
N ILE A 41 10.40 14.38 5.57
CA ILE A 41 10.97 15.54 6.29
C ILE A 41 10.08 16.77 6.10
N SER A 42 10.01 17.65 7.10
CA SER A 42 9.21 18.90 7.04
C SER A 42 10.07 20.11 6.74
N TYR A 43 9.50 21.04 5.97
CA TYR A 43 9.97 22.41 5.80
C TYR A 43 8.86 23.37 6.21
N ALA A 44 9.20 24.40 6.97
CA ALA A 44 8.26 25.43 7.39
C ALA A 44 8.83 26.84 7.16
N GLY A 45 7.95 27.83 7.08
CA GLY A 45 8.27 29.24 6.88
C GLY A 45 8.28 29.66 5.40
N PRO A 46 8.79 30.87 5.10
CA PRO A 46 8.76 31.43 3.75
C PRO A 46 9.42 30.47 2.76
N ARG A 47 8.78 30.21 1.62
CA ARG A 47 9.28 29.30 0.57
C ARG A 47 9.44 27.83 0.99
N ALA A 48 8.57 27.33 1.87
CA ALA A 48 8.65 25.93 2.33
C ALA A 48 8.47 24.94 1.17
N LEU A 49 7.54 25.21 0.24
CA LEU A 49 7.33 24.37 -0.93
C LEU A 49 8.58 24.28 -1.82
N GLN A 50 9.18 25.41 -2.19
CA GLN A 50 10.37 25.41 -3.06
C GLN A 50 11.56 24.68 -2.40
N ARG A 51 11.69 24.74 -1.07
CA ARG A 51 12.70 23.94 -0.36
C ARG A 51 12.37 22.46 -0.37
N ALA A 52 11.10 22.10 -0.17
CA ALA A 52 10.68 20.70 -0.24
C ALA A 52 10.88 20.12 -1.65
N GLU A 53 10.59 20.89 -2.70
CA GLU A 53 10.82 20.52 -4.11
C GLU A 53 12.30 20.24 -4.37
N LEU A 54 13.19 21.17 -4.03
CA LEU A 54 14.64 20.98 -4.17
C LEU A 54 15.14 19.77 -3.36
N ALA A 55 14.62 19.57 -2.14
CA ALA A 55 14.95 18.41 -1.34
C ALA A 55 14.49 17.10 -1.99
N GLY A 56 13.30 17.08 -2.59
CA GLY A 56 12.76 15.95 -3.33
C GLY A 56 13.58 15.63 -4.57
N GLU A 57 14.04 16.64 -5.31
CA GLU A 57 14.94 16.49 -6.46
C GLU A 57 16.27 15.85 -6.05
N ILE A 58 16.91 16.37 -4.99
CA ILE A 58 18.17 15.81 -4.46
C ILE A 58 18.01 14.33 -4.10
N VAL A 59 16.95 13.98 -3.36
CA VAL A 59 16.72 12.59 -2.94
C VAL A 59 16.44 11.70 -4.16
N ALA A 60 15.58 12.14 -5.08
CA ALA A 60 15.25 11.37 -6.28
C ALA A 60 16.48 11.12 -7.17
N GLU A 61 17.34 12.12 -7.33
CA GLU A 61 18.61 11.99 -8.05
C GLU A 61 19.53 10.98 -7.37
N ARG A 62 19.70 11.07 -6.04
CA ARG A 62 20.58 10.17 -5.29
C ARG A 62 20.07 8.73 -5.31
N LEU A 63 18.76 8.51 -5.15
CA LEU A 63 18.17 7.18 -5.26
C LEU A 63 18.41 6.55 -6.64
N ARG A 64 18.39 7.36 -7.70
CA ARG A 64 18.63 6.90 -9.07
C ARG A 64 20.11 6.65 -9.36
N GLU A 65 20.97 7.64 -9.09
CA GLU A 65 22.38 7.63 -9.50
C GLU A 65 23.28 6.81 -8.56
N VAL A 66 22.98 6.79 -7.25
CA VAL A 66 23.80 6.09 -6.24
C VAL A 66 23.24 4.71 -5.95
N HIS A 67 21.90 4.61 -5.79
CA HIS A 67 21.24 3.37 -5.37
C HIS A 67 20.63 2.56 -6.52
N GLY A 68 20.64 3.09 -7.74
CA GLY A 68 20.12 2.40 -8.93
C GLY A 68 18.61 2.16 -8.91
N LEU A 69 17.85 2.91 -8.11
CA LEU A 69 16.39 2.82 -8.11
C LEU A 69 15.82 3.46 -9.37
N ALA A 70 15.00 2.68 -10.10
CA ALA A 70 14.36 3.15 -11.31
C ALA A 70 13.38 4.30 -11.00
N ALA A 71 13.39 5.36 -11.83
CA ALA A 71 12.64 6.58 -11.57
C ALA A 71 11.12 6.34 -11.47
N GLU A 72 10.58 5.40 -12.25
CA GLU A 72 9.18 4.99 -12.21
C GLU A 72 8.74 4.31 -10.91
N ASN A 73 9.70 3.92 -10.06
CA ASN A 73 9.45 3.34 -8.76
C ASN A 73 9.59 4.34 -7.61
N VAL A 74 10.06 5.56 -7.86
CA VAL A 74 10.23 6.63 -6.87
C VAL A 74 9.06 7.62 -6.98
N PHE A 75 8.41 7.90 -5.86
CA PHE A 75 7.30 8.84 -5.78
C PHE A 75 7.63 9.92 -4.77
N VAL A 76 7.52 11.17 -5.22
CA VAL A 76 7.76 12.36 -4.41
C VAL A 76 6.44 13.11 -4.23
N GLU A 77 6.13 13.45 -2.98
CA GLU A 77 4.87 14.09 -2.60
C GLU A 77 5.11 15.24 -1.63
N PHE A 78 4.34 16.32 -1.80
CA PHE A 78 4.40 17.53 -0.99
C PHE A 78 3.12 17.68 -0.16
N ILE A 79 3.06 16.99 0.98
CA ILE A 79 1.89 17.02 1.87
C ILE A 79 1.77 18.43 2.46
N GLY A 80 0.58 19.02 2.36
CA GLY A 80 0.32 20.42 2.68
C GLY A 80 0.25 21.33 1.44
N ALA A 81 0.81 20.91 0.30
CA ALA A 81 0.90 21.71 -0.93
C ALA A 81 0.15 21.10 -2.13
N GLY A 82 -0.89 20.29 -1.87
CA GLY A 82 -1.68 19.67 -2.94
C GLY A 82 -1.28 18.24 -3.32
N ALA A 83 -0.63 17.48 -2.42
CA ALA A 83 -0.19 16.10 -2.67
C ALA A 83 -1.24 15.15 -3.29
N ALA A 84 -2.53 15.35 -3.02
CA ALA A 84 -3.61 14.52 -3.60
C ALA A 84 -3.93 14.87 -5.07
N PHE A 85 -3.60 16.09 -5.51
CA PHE A 85 -3.93 16.61 -6.84
C PHE A 85 -2.77 16.54 -7.84
N ARG A 86 -1.60 16.00 -7.43
CA ARG A 86 -0.40 15.68 -8.25
C ARG A 86 -0.36 16.33 -9.65
N GLY A 87 0.12 17.57 -9.71
CA GLY A 87 0.31 18.32 -10.97
C GLY A 87 -0.92 19.07 -11.49
N LEU A 88 -2.08 18.92 -10.84
CA LEU A 88 -3.31 19.64 -11.19
C LEU A 88 -3.54 20.90 -10.35
N ASP A 89 -3.11 20.89 -9.09
CA ASP A 89 -3.21 22.03 -8.18
C ASP A 89 -2.02 22.02 -7.23
N SER A 90 -1.18 23.05 -7.32
CA SER A 90 -0.06 23.31 -6.42
C SER A 90 -0.35 24.59 -5.65
N ARG A 91 -0.28 24.52 -4.32
CA ARG A 91 -0.54 25.66 -3.46
C ARG A 91 0.70 26.03 -2.69
N ASP A 92 1.04 27.32 -2.67
CA ASP A 92 2.04 27.81 -1.74
C ASP A 92 1.56 27.52 -0.31
N ALA A 93 2.45 26.99 0.51
CA ALA A 93 2.14 26.53 1.85
C ALA A 93 3.26 26.94 2.78
N HIS A 94 2.90 27.42 3.96
CA HIS A 94 3.85 27.80 5.00
C HIS A 94 4.47 26.59 5.72
N GLU A 95 3.92 25.41 5.51
CA GLU A 95 4.42 24.14 6.02
C GLU A 95 4.19 23.06 4.97
N VAL A 96 5.25 22.35 4.62
CA VAL A 96 5.23 21.25 3.66
C VAL A 96 5.98 20.07 4.24
N ARG A 97 5.34 18.90 4.22
CA ARG A 97 5.96 17.62 4.53
C ARG A 97 6.31 16.95 3.20
N LEU A 98 7.61 16.91 2.90
CA LEU A 98 8.15 16.08 1.83
C LEU A 98 7.99 14.62 2.24
N ARG A 99 7.40 13.82 1.36
CA ARG A 99 7.37 12.36 1.45
C ARG A 99 7.96 11.78 0.18
N VAL A 100 8.98 10.95 0.33
CA VAL A 100 9.57 10.16 -0.75
C VAL A 100 9.28 8.70 -0.44
N THR A 101 8.70 7.99 -1.40
CA THR A 101 8.50 6.54 -1.31
C THR A 101 9.15 5.87 -2.50
N ALA A 102 9.67 4.65 -2.33
CA ALA A 102 10.07 3.84 -3.46
C ALA A 102 9.76 2.35 -3.28
N ARG A 103 9.37 1.71 -4.39
CA ARG A 103 9.29 0.25 -4.46
C ARG A 103 10.68 -0.33 -4.75
N ALA A 104 11.05 -1.37 -4.01
CA ALA A 104 12.34 -2.03 -4.13
C ALA A 104 12.22 -3.55 -4.11
N ALA A 105 13.22 -4.23 -4.65
CA ALA A 105 13.27 -5.70 -4.69
C ALA A 105 13.61 -6.32 -3.33
N ASN A 106 14.30 -5.58 -2.45
CA ASN A 106 14.75 -6.05 -1.15
C ASN A 106 14.69 -4.92 -0.10
N ALA A 107 14.78 -5.30 1.17
CA ALA A 107 14.68 -4.39 2.31
C ALA A 107 15.81 -3.34 2.34
N GLU A 108 17.03 -3.70 1.93
CA GLU A 108 18.19 -2.79 1.92
C GLU A 108 18.00 -1.63 0.95
N ALA A 109 17.59 -1.94 -0.28
CA ALA A 109 17.26 -0.93 -1.29
C ALA A 109 16.04 -0.08 -0.88
N ALA A 110 15.11 -0.62 -0.10
CA ALA A 110 14.01 0.16 0.48
C ALA A 110 14.48 1.10 1.59
N ASP A 111 15.38 0.65 2.48
CA ASP A 111 15.91 1.48 3.58
C ASP A 111 16.70 2.69 3.05
N ALA A 112 17.35 2.57 1.88
CA ALA A 112 18.03 3.67 1.20
C ALA A 112 17.13 4.90 0.98
N VAL A 113 15.82 4.72 0.76
CA VAL A 113 14.85 5.82 0.64
C VAL A 113 14.80 6.66 1.91
N GLY A 114 14.65 5.98 3.05
CA GLY A 114 14.63 6.62 4.36
C GLY A 114 15.96 7.28 4.68
N TRP A 115 17.06 6.60 4.36
CA TRP A 115 18.42 7.10 4.57
C TRP A 115 18.70 8.40 3.81
N GLU A 116 18.34 8.46 2.53
CA GLU A 116 18.58 9.66 1.72
C GLU A 116 17.72 10.86 2.14
N VAL A 117 16.50 10.61 2.63
CA VAL A 117 15.70 11.70 3.22
C VAL A 117 16.27 12.16 4.56
N GLU A 118 16.74 11.26 5.41
CA GLU A 118 17.38 11.61 6.69
C GLU A 118 18.69 12.40 6.46
N ALA A 119 19.44 12.07 5.41
CA ALA A 119 20.66 12.78 5.00
C ALA A 119 20.42 14.26 4.63
N LEU A 120 19.18 14.69 4.38
CA LEU A 120 18.84 16.09 4.11
C LEU A 120 19.09 17.02 5.30
N TYR A 121 19.24 16.49 6.52
CA TYR A 121 19.63 17.31 7.67
C TYR A 121 20.96 18.04 7.45
N THR A 122 21.90 17.40 6.76
CA THR A 122 23.25 17.93 6.54
C THR A 122 23.54 18.24 5.08
N ASN A 123 22.84 17.58 4.15
CA ASN A 123 23.10 17.69 2.71
C ASN A 123 21.92 18.28 1.92
N GLY A 124 20.87 18.72 2.62
CA GLY A 124 19.65 19.24 2.01
C GLY A 124 19.47 20.76 2.16
N PRO A 125 18.35 21.29 1.65
CA PRO A 125 17.96 22.68 1.85
C PRO A 125 17.82 23.04 3.33
N ALA A 126 18.09 24.31 3.65
CA ALA A 126 18.07 24.81 5.02
C ALA A 126 16.72 24.62 5.73
N ALA A 127 16.77 24.46 7.05
CA ALA A 127 15.61 24.36 7.94
C ALA A 127 14.68 23.16 7.65
N GLY A 128 15.25 22.03 7.21
CA GLY A 128 14.58 20.73 7.23
C GLY A 128 14.50 20.16 8.65
N GLY A 129 13.37 19.57 9.02
CA GLY A 129 13.15 19.07 10.37
C GLY A 129 12.17 17.90 10.47
N GLY A 130 12.28 17.13 11.55
CA GLY A 130 11.32 16.08 11.87
C GLY A 130 11.36 14.89 10.94
N ALA A 131 12.55 14.47 10.51
CA ALA A 131 12.71 13.32 9.62
C ALA A 131 12.10 12.04 10.23
N ARG A 132 11.50 11.22 9.36
CA ARG A 132 10.93 9.90 9.68
C ARG A 132 11.25 8.95 8.53
N ARG A 133 11.50 7.67 8.86
CA ARG A 133 11.72 6.61 7.88
C ARG A 133 10.97 5.36 8.27
N SER A 134 10.55 4.60 7.27
CA SER A 134 10.00 3.27 7.48
C SER A 134 10.28 2.37 6.28
N VAL A 135 10.33 1.06 6.54
CA VAL A 135 10.47 0.02 5.53
C VAL A 135 9.42 -1.04 5.82
N ALA A 136 8.70 -1.46 4.79
CA ALA A 136 7.68 -2.49 4.91
C ALA A 136 7.76 -3.50 3.76
N GLU A 137 7.55 -4.77 4.06
CA GLU A 137 7.28 -5.77 3.02
C GLU A 137 5.86 -5.55 2.49
N VAL A 138 5.70 -5.62 1.17
CA VAL A 138 4.42 -5.42 0.50
C VAL A 138 3.86 -6.78 0.09
N LEU A 139 2.64 -7.10 0.50
CA LEU A 139 1.90 -8.24 -0.04
C LEU A 139 1.05 -7.79 -1.23
N SER A 140 1.33 -8.33 -2.41
CA SER A 140 0.51 -8.12 -3.61
C SER A 140 -0.64 -9.09 -3.66
N ILE A 141 -1.80 -8.59 -4.10
CA ILE A 141 -3.03 -9.37 -4.16
C ILE A 141 -3.57 -9.36 -5.59
N ARG A 142 -3.94 -10.54 -6.10
CA ARG A 142 -4.62 -10.71 -7.40
C ARG A 142 -5.76 -11.71 -7.27
N SER A 143 -6.89 -11.42 -7.92
CA SER A 143 -7.95 -12.42 -8.09
C SER A 143 -7.72 -13.21 -9.36
N CYS A 144 -7.87 -14.53 -9.28
CA CYS A 144 -7.83 -15.41 -10.43
C CYS A 144 -8.81 -16.58 -10.26
N LEU A 145 -8.96 -17.37 -11.30
CA LEU A 145 -9.64 -18.66 -11.26
C LEU A 145 -8.59 -19.77 -11.11
N ILE A 146 -8.90 -20.79 -10.31
CA ILE A 146 -8.10 -22.01 -10.22
C ILE A 146 -9.00 -23.23 -10.44
N PRO A 147 -8.46 -24.35 -10.96
CA PRO A 147 -9.20 -25.61 -11.02
C PRO A 147 -9.70 -26.02 -9.63
N ARG A 148 -10.98 -26.36 -9.53
CA ARG A 148 -11.61 -26.79 -8.26
C ARG A 148 -10.88 -27.98 -7.64
N ALA A 149 -10.30 -28.86 -8.47
CA ALA A 149 -9.56 -30.05 -8.01
C ALA A 149 -8.32 -29.72 -7.14
N LEU A 150 -7.85 -28.48 -7.15
CA LEU A 150 -6.75 -28.02 -6.29
C LEU A 150 -7.19 -27.63 -4.88
N VAL A 151 -8.51 -27.58 -4.60
CA VAL A 151 -9.07 -27.14 -3.32
C VAL A 151 -9.78 -28.30 -2.64
N SER A 152 -9.32 -28.67 -1.45
CA SER A 152 -10.03 -29.62 -0.57
C SER A 152 -10.98 -28.83 0.34
N THR A 153 -12.24 -29.26 0.42
CA THR A 153 -13.28 -28.60 1.22
C THR A 153 -13.86 -29.56 2.23
N ASP A 154 -13.86 -29.17 3.51
CA ASP A 154 -14.47 -29.90 4.60
C ASP A 154 -15.68 -29.11 5.15
N VAL A 155 -16.73 -29.83 5.53
CA VAL A 155 -17.95 -29.25 6.12
C VAL A 155 -18.10 -29.78 7.54
N HIS A 156 -18.11 -28.88 8.51
CA HIS A 156 -18.36 -29.20 9.91
C HIS A 156 -19.72 -28.65 10.33
N LEU A 157 -20.63 -29.54 10.76
CA LEU A 157 -21.85 -29.14 11.44
C LEU A 157 -21.57 -29.05 12.94
N LEU A 158 -21.88 -27.91 13.55
CA LEU A 158 -21.79 -27.70 14.99
C LEU A 158 -23.21 -27.56 15.55
N GLU A 159 -23.58 -28.44 16.47
CA GLU A 159 -24.78 -28.27 17.28
C GLU A 159 -24.41 -27.47 18.54
N VAL A 160 -25.16 -26.39 18.79
CA VAL A 160 -25.03 -25.63 20.05
C VAL A 160 -25.99 -26.27 21.05
N SER A 161 -25.47 -26.85 22.13
CA SER A 161 -26.29 -27.40 23.21
C SER A 161 -26.89 -26.26 24.04
N SER A 162 -28.19 -26.33 24.28
CA SER A 162 -28.95 -25.43 25.16
C SER A 162 -28.84 -25.82 26.63
#